data_AF-A0A8B7QQ13-F1
#
_entry.id   AF-A0A8B7QQ13-F1
#
_cell.length_a   1.000
_cell.length_b   1.000
_cell.length_c   1.000
_cell.angle_alpha   90.00
_cell.angle_beta   90.00
_cell.angle_gamma   90.00
#
_symmetry.space_group_name_H-M   'P 1'
#
loop_
_entity.id
_entity.type
_entity.pdbx_description
1 polymer ?
#
loop_
_entity_poly.entity_id
_entity_poly.type
_entity_poly.pdbx_seq_one_letter_code
_entity_poly.pdbx_strand_id
1 'polypeptide(L)'
;ENENHCDFVKLRDMLLCTNMEDLKEQTHTQHYERYRCCKLQKIGFIDIGPDNQPVSFQEIYEIKRQEFYDQCQREEEELKQKFMQRVKDKEITFKEAEKQLQDKFEHLKRAQQEETIKLEEEKRQLEDKIISFYKMKAGSEILQTQVCTNIKKDKDRKK
;
A
#
# COMPACT_ATOMS: atom_id res chain seq x y z
N GLU A 1 9.49 1.07 81.93
CA GLU A 1 8.26 0.36 82.34
C GLU A 1 8.70 -0.89 83.09
N ASN A 2 8.44 -0.99 84.40
CA ASN A 2 8.86 -2.13 85.22
C ASN A 2 7.66 -3.06 85.39
N GLU A 3 7.70 -4.24 84.76
CA GLU A 3 6.62 -5.24 84.83
C GLU A 3 6.33 -5.73 86.26
N ASN A 4 7.28 -5.57 87.18
CA ASN A 4 7.10 -5.91 88.60
C ASN A 4 6.34 -4.82 89.38
N HIS A 5 6.10 -3.65 88.78
CA HIS A 5 5.49 -2.50 89.43
C HIS A 5 4.15 -2.07 88.79
N CYS A 6 3.88 -2.44 87.54
CA CYS A 6 2.54 -2.32 86.95
C CYS A 6 2.36 -3.19 85.70
N ASP A 7 1.12 -3.61 85.43
CA ASP A 7 0.73 -4.40 84.25
C ASP A 7 0.56 -3.57 82.96
N PHE A 8 1.14 -2.36 82.91
CA PHE A 8 0.97 -1.44 81.78
C PHE A 8 1.45 -2.04 80.45
N VAL A 9 2.56 -2.79 80.46
CA VAL A 9 3.11 -3.46 79.28
C VAL A 9 2.11 -4.49 78.74
N LYS A 10 1.54 -5.33 79.61
CA LYS A 10 0.56 -6.35 79.23
C LYS A 10 -0.75 -5.74 78.74
N LEU A 11 -1.21 -4.67 79.39
CA LEU A 11 -2.42 -3.95 78.98
C LEU A 11 -2.22 -3.27 77.63
N ARG A 12 -1.06 -2.63 77.41
CA ARG A 12 -0.70 -2.02 76.14
C ARG A 12 -0.63 -3.07 75.03
N ASP A 13 0.05 -4.19 75.28
CA ASP A 13 0.24 -5.21 74.25
C ASP A 13 -1.09 -5.90 73.91
N MET A 14 -1.96 -6.15 74.88
CA MET A 14 -3.33 -6.64 74.63
C MET A 14 -4.16 -5.61 73.83
N LEU A 15 -4.18 -4.34 74.26
CA LEU A 15 -4.95 -3.29 73.59
C LEU A 15 -4.43 -3.00 72.19
N LEU A 16 -3.12 -2.97 71.98
CA LEU A 16 -2.52 -2.70 70.68
C LEU A 16 -2.69 -3.88 69.73
N CYS A 17 -2.52 -5.12 70.20
CA CYS A 17 -2.75 -6.31 69.35
C CYS A 17 -4.23 -6.43 68.96
N THR A 18 -5.15 -6.38 69.92
CA THR A 18 -6.59 -6.48 69.62
C THR A 18 -7.07 -5.30 68.76
N ASN A 19 -6.63 -4.08 69.03
CA ASN A 19 -7.02 -2.92 68.23
C ASN A 19 -6.39 -2.93 66.82
N MET A 20 -5.14 -3.42 66.67
CA MET A 20 -4.56 -3.60 65.33
C MET A 20 -5.24 -4.74 64.55
N GLU A 21 -5.61 -5.82 65.22
CA GLU A 21 -6.37 -6.92 64.62
C GLU A 21 -7.74 -6.45 64.16
N ASP A 22 -8.47 -5.70 65.00
CA ASP A 22 -9.76 -5.11 64.65
C ASP A 22 -9.63 -4.10 63.49
N LEU A 23 -8.61 -3.23 63.50
CA LEU A 23 -8.34 -2.33 62.39
C LEU A 23 -8.03 -3.08 61.08
N LYS A 24 -7.27 -4.17 61.15
CA LYS A 24 -7.00 -5.03 59.98
C LYS A 24 -8.28 -5.71 59.50
N GLU A 25 -9.09 -6.22 60.40
CA GLU A 25 -10.35 -6.89 60.10
C GLU A 25 -11.36 -5.92 59.47
N GLN A 26 -11.56 -4.73 60.05
CA GLN A 26 -12.40 -3.68 59.47
C GLN A 26 -11.89 -3.24 58.10
N THR A 27 -10.57 -3.07 57.96
CA THR A 27 -9.99 -2.69 56.67
C THR A 27 -10.23 -3.75 55.60
N HIS A 28 -10.10 -5.04 55.95
CA HIS A 28 -10.32 -6.13 55.02
C HIS A 28 -11.80 -6.29 54.66
N THR A 29 -12.66 -6.44 55.67
CA THR A 29 -14.07 -6.79 55.49
C THR A 29 -14.94 -5.64 54.98
N GLN A 30 -14.56 -4.38 55.25
CA GLN A 30 -15.33 -3.22 54.82
C GLN A 30 -14.63 -2.45 53.71
N HIS A 31 -13.42 -1.93 53.98
CA HIS A 31 -12.77 -0.99 53.06
C HIS A 31 -12.30 -1.67 51.78
N TYR A 32 -11.61 -2.81 51.91
CA TYR A 32 -11.11 -3.57 50.76
C TYR A 32 -12.26 -4.22 49.98
N GLU A 33 -13.21 -4.88 50.64
CA GLU A 33 -14.34 -5.48 49.91
C GLU A 33 -15.18 -4.43 49.18
N ARG A 34 -15.40 -3.25 49.76
CA ARG A 34 -16.07 -2.15 49.03
C ARG A 34 -15.29 -1.73 47.79
N TYR A 35 -13.97 -1.54 47.90
CA TYR A 35 -13.13 -1.23 46.76
C TYR A 35 -13.18 -2.35 45.71
N ARG A 36 -13.08 -3.60 46.14
CA ARG A 36 -13.08 -4.79 45.30
C ARG A 36 -14.39 -4.92 44.52
N CYS A 37 -15.56 -4.86 45.18
CA CYS A 37 -16.86 -4.87 44.52
C CYS A 37 -16.98 -3.73 43.49
N CYS A 38 -16.63 -2.50 43.88
CA CYS A 38 -16.65 -1.37 42.94
C CYS A 38 -15.70 -1.57 41.74
N LYS A 39 -14.53 -2.17 41.97
CA LYS A 39 -13.56 -2.42 40.90
C LYS A 39 -14.05 -3.50 39.94
N LEU A 40 -14.56 -4.61 40.48
CA LEU A 40 -15.13 -5.74 39.72
C LEU A 40 -16.33 -5.28 38.88
N GLN A 41 -17.25 -4.50 39.44
CA GLN A 41 -18.37 -3.94 38.68
C GLN A 41 -17.91 -3.07 37.51
N LYS A 42 -16.87 -2.23 37.70
CA LYS A 42 -16.31 -1.40 36.62
C LYS A 42 -15.72 -2.21 35.48
N ILE A 43 -15.20 -3.40 35.76
CA ILE A 43 -14.68 -4.32 34.73
C ILE A 43 -15.75 -5.31 34.23
N GLY A 44 -17.01 -5.12 34.63
CA GLY A 44 -18.16 -5.90 34.14
C GLY A 44 -18.44 -7.20 34.90
N PHE A 45 -17.83 -7.41 36.07
CA PHE A 45 -18.12 -8.53 36.96
C PHE A 45 -19.19 -8.10 37.97
N ILE A 46 -20.37 -8.71 37.85
CA ILE A 46 -21.51 -8.47 38.75
C ILE A 46 -21.79 -9.76 39.52
N ASP A 47 -21.96 -9.65 40.84
CA ASP A 47 -22.23 -10.81 41.70
C ASP A 47 -23.68 -11.33 41.55
N ILE A 48 -24.55 -10.55 40.91
CA ILE A 48 -25.99 -10.81 40.77
C ILE A 48 -26.38 -10.68 39.30
N GLY A 49 -26.99 -11.74 38.76
CA GLY A 49 -27.46 -11.80 37.38
C GLY A 49 -28.85 -11.19 37.21
N PRO A 50 -29.40 -11.19 35.97
CA PRO A 50 -30.71 -10.60 35.65
C PRO A 50 -31.88 -11.10 36.52
N ASP A 51 -31.80 -12.34 37.03
CA ASP A 51 -32.84 -13.01 37.83
C ASP A 51 -32.52 -13.04 39.34
N ASN A 52 -31.69 -12.13 39.83
CA ASN A 52 -31.18 -12.10 41.20
C ASN A 52 -30.42 -13.38 41.62
N GLN A 53 -30.00 -14.21 40.66
CA GLN A 53 -29.20 -15.39 40.92
C GLN A 53 -27.71 -15.04 41.03
N PRO A 54 -26.97 -15.66 41.96
CA PRO A 54 -25.53 -15.48 42.03
C PRO A 54 -24.89 -16.00 40.74
N VAL A 55 -24.19 -15.12 40.02
CA VAL A 55 -23.50 -15.51 38.79
C VAL A 55 -22.12 -16.02 39.16
N SER A 56 -21.73 -17.17 38.60
CA SER A 56 -20.41 -17.71 38.84
C SER A 56 -19.36 -16.76 38.25
N PHE A 57 -18.43 -16.30 39.09
CA PHE A 57 -17.30 -15.47 38.65
C PHE A 57 -16.53 -16.09 37.48
N GLN A 58 -16.44 -17.43 37.47
CA GLN A 58 -15.80 -18.19 36.42
C GLN A 58 -16.57 -18.11 35.09
N GLU A 59 -17.90 -18.16 35.11
CA GLU A 59 -18.73 -18.04 33.90
C GLU A 59 -18.61 -16.65 33.29
N ILE A 60 -18.65 -15.57 34.11
CA ILE A 60 -18.45 -14.19 33.62
C ILE A 60 -17.07 -14.05 32.98
N TYR A 61 -16.03 -14.59 33.62
CA TYR A 61 -14.68 -14.57 33.08
C TYR A 61 -14.58 -15.30 31.73
N GLU A 62 -15.20 -16.48 31.61
CA GLU A 62 -15.23 -17.25 30.37
C GLU A 62 -15.96 -16.52 29.25
N ILE A 63 -17.11 -15.91 29.53
CA ILE A 63 -17.86 -15.06 28.58
C ILE A 63 -17.01 -13.88 28.12
N LYS A 64 -16.43 -13.11 29.06
CA LYS A 64 -15.59 -11.94 28.74
C LYS A 64 -14.37 -12.32 27.92
N ARG A 65 -13.77 -13.48 28.22
CA ARG A 65 -12.65 -14.02 27.45
C ARG A 65 -13.08 -14.37 26.04
N GLN A 66 -14.23 -15.03 25.88
CA GLN A 66 -14.76 -15.36 24.56
C GLN A 66 -15.11 -14.12 23.74
N GLU A 67 -15.79 -13.13 24.34
CA GLU A 67 -16.10 -11.84 23.70
C GLU A 67 -14.84 -11.14 23.18
N PHE A 68 -13.75 -11.18 23.96
CA PHE A 68 -12.47 -10.61 23.56
C PHE A 68 -11.85 -11.35 22.37
N TYR A 69 -11.86 -12.70 22.38
CA TYR A 69 -11.39 -13.49 21.24
C TYR A 69 -12.20 -13.20 19.97
N ASP A 70 -13.53 -13.16 20.09
CA ASP A 70 -14.41 -12.89 18.96
C ASP A 70 -14.20 -11.46 18.41
N GLN A 71 -13.97 -10.48 19.30
CA GLN A 71 -13.65 -9.10 18.89
C GLN A 71 -12.31 -9.04 18.15
N CYS A 72 -11.26 -9.68 18.69
CA CYS A 72 -9.96 -9.75 18.01
C CYS A 72 -10.08 -10.42 16.63
N GLN A 73 -10.85 -11.50 16.52
CA GLN A 73 -11.06 -12.19 15.25
C GLN A 73 -11.79 -11.29 14.24
N ARG A 74 -12.84 -10.57 14.65
CA ARG A 74 -13.54 -9.61 13.78
C ARG A 74 -12.62 -8.50 13.29
N GLU A 75 -11.82 -7.92 14.18
CA GLU A 75 -10.85 -6.88 13.81
C GLU A 75 -9.78 -7.39 12.84
N GLU A 76 -9.30 -8.62 13.04
CA GLU A 76 -8.36 -9.28 12.14
C GLU A 76 -8.98 -9.53 10.76
N GLU A 77 -10.22 -10.02 10.70
CA GLU A 77 -10.96 -10.24 9.45
C GLU A 77 -11.21 -8.92 8.71
N GLU A 78 -11.58 -7.86 9.42
CA GLU A 78 -11.77 -6.52 8.83
C GLU A 78 -10.45 -5.98 8.25
N LEU A 79 -9.33 -6.16 8.96
CA LEU A 79 -8.01 -5.75 8.47
C LEU A 79 -7.61 -6.55 7.22
N LYS A 80 -7.84 -7.86 7.22
CA LYS A 80 -7.62 -8.74 6.06
C LYS A 80 -8.46 -8.31 4.86
N GLN A 81 -9.74 -8.00 5.06
CA GLN A 81 -10.62 -7.52 4.00
C GLN A 81 -10.15 -6.17 3.42
N LYS A 82 -9.82 -5.20 4.29
CA LYS A 82 -9.27 -3.90 3.87
C LYS A 82 -7.96 -4.06 3.08
N PHE A 83 -7.09 -4.97 3.51
CA PHE A 83 -5.86 -5.29 2.78
C PHE A 83 -6.15 -5.87 1.40
N MET A 84 -7.01 -6.90 1.32
CA MET A 84 -7.38 -7.52 0.05
C MET A 84 -8.04 -6.52 -0.91
N GLN A 85 -8.90 -5.63 -0.42
CA GLN A 85 -9.52 -4.60 -1.24
C GLN A 85 -8.46 -3.66 -1.83
N ARG A 86 -7.52 -3.16 -0.99
CA ARG A 86 -6.42 -2.32 -1.48
C ARG A 86 -5.53 -3.02 -2.49
N VAL A 87 -5.29 -4.33 -2.33
CA VAL A 87 -4.53 -5.13 -3.30
C VAL A 87 -5.28 -5.18 -4.63
N LYS A 88 -6.58 -5.49 -4.62
CA LYS A 88 -7.41 -5.51 -5.82
C LYS A 88 -7.47 -4.16 -6.52
N ASP A 89 -7.69 -3.08 -5.78
CA ASP A 89 -7.76 -1.73 -6.34
C ASP A 89 -6.43 -1.33 -7.00
N LYS A 90 -5.31 -1.64 -6.34
CA LYS A 90 -3.97 -1.44 -6.92
C LYS A 90 -3.76 -2.30 -8.16
N GLU A 91 -4.12 -3.58 -8.12
CA GLU A 91 -4.00 -4.48 -9.27
C GLU A 91 -4.77 -3.96 -10.49
N ILE A 92 -6.01 -3.48 -10.29
CA ILE A 92 -6.82 -2.85 -11.35
C ILE A 92 -6.11 -1.60 -11.89
N THR A 93 -5.65 -0.72 -11.01
CA THR A 93 -4.95 0.51 -11.39
C THR A 93 -3.67 0.21 -12.19
N PHE A 94 -2.89 -0.79 -11.76
CA PHE A 94 -1.69 -1.24 -12.46
C PHE A 94 -2.02 -1.80 -13.84
N LYS A 95 -3.07 -2.63 -13.94
CA LYS A 95 -3.52 -3.22 -15.20
C LYS A 95 -4.00 -2.16 -16.20
N GLU A 96 -4.69 -1.12 -15.73
CA GLU A 96 -5.09 0.00 -16.57
C GLU A 96 -3.90 0.83 -17.04
N ALA A 97 -2.94 1.10 -16.16
CA ALA A 97 -1.71 1.81 -16.51
C ALA A 97 -0.85 1.02 -17.52
N GLU A 98 -0.72 -0.29 -17.33
CA GLU A 98 -0.03 -1.19 -18.26
C GLU A 98 -0.71 -1.19 -19.64
N LYS A 99 -2.04 -1.30 -19.68
CA LYS A 99 -2.81 -1.22 -20.93
C LYS A 99 -2.59 0.12 -21.64
N GLN A 100 -2.67 1.23 -20.92
CA GLN A 100 -2.42 2.56 -21.51
C GLN A 100 -1.00 2.69 -22.06
N LEU A 101 -0.01 2.10 -21.39
CA LEU A 101 1.37 2.11 -21.87
C LEU A 101 1.52 1.26 -23.14
N GLN A 102 0.88 0.09 -23.17
CA GLN A 102 0.87 -0.77 -24.34
C GLN A 102 0.21 -0.10 -25.55
N ASP A 103 -0.94 0.55 -25.35
CA ASP A 103 -1.66 1.27 -26.40
C ASP A 103 -0.80 2.43 -26.97
N LYS A 104 -0.09 3.17 -26.10
CA LYS A 104 0.85 4.22 -26.50
C LYS A 104 2.03 3.65 -27.30
N PHE A 105 2.59 2.53 -26.85
CA PHE A 105 3.69 1.86 -27.55
C PHE A 105 3.27 1.44 -28.96
N GLU A 106 2.13 0.77 -29.11
CA GLU A 106 1.62 0.33 -30.41
C GLU A 106 1.27 1.51 -31.34
N HIS A 107 0.77 2.62 -30.78
CA HIS A 107 0.56 3.85 -31.55
C HIS A 107 1.89 4.41 -32.09
N LEU A 108 2.89 4.58 -31.22
CA LEU A 108 4.20 5.12 -31.60
C LEU A 108 4.90 4.21 -32.61
N LYS A 109 4.81 2.90 -32.44
CA LYS A 109 5.35 1.91 -33.38
C LYS A 109 4.74 2.05 -34.76
N ARG A 110 3.41 2.22 -34.87
CA ARG A 110 2.72 2.45 -36.14
C ARG A 110 3.14 3.78 -36.78
N ALA A 111 3.16 4.87 -36.01
CA ALA A 111 3.60 6.17 -36.51
C ALA A 111 5.04 6.13 -37.05
N GLN A 112 5.95 5.45 -36.33
CA GLN A 112 7.34 5.26 -36.76
C GLN A 112 7.42 4.43 -38.05
N GLN A 113 6.62 3.37 -38.19
CA GLN A 113 6.57 2.57 -39.42
C GLN A 113 6.07 3.39 -40.61
N GLU A 114 5.02 4.19 -40.44
CA GLU A 114 4.50 5.09 -41.48
C GLU A 114 5.54 6.13 -41.91
N GLU A 115 6.24 6.75 -40.94
CA GLU A 115 7.31 7.71 -41.22
C GLU A 115 8.47 7.06 -41.97
N THR A 116 8.85 5.83 -41.60
CA THR A 116 9.91 5.06 -42.28
C THR A 116 9.55 4.80 -43.74
N ILE A 117 8.32 4.31 -44.00
CA ILE A 117 7.83 4.06 -45.36
C ILE A 117 7.81 5.35 -46.18
N LYS A 118 7.35 6.47 -45.57
CA LYS A 118 7.32 7.77 -46.25
C LYS A 118 8.72 8.26 -46.63
N LEU A 119 9.69 8.14 -45.73
CA LEU A 119 11.09 8.50 -46.00
C LEU A 119 11.72 7.60 -47.07
N GLU A 120 11.41 6.30 -47.09
CA GLU A 120 11.86 5.39 -48.15
C GLU A 120 11.27 5.76 -49.52
N GLU A 121 9.98 6.13 -49.58
CA GLU A 121 9.32 6.60 -50.80
C GLU A 121 9.96 7.90 -51.32
N GLU A 122 10.19 8.89 -50.44
CA GLU A 122 10.84 10.15 -50.78
C GLU A 122 12.28 9.93 -51.28
N LYS A 123 13.03 9.03 -50.61
CA LYS A 123 14.37 8.63 -51.05
C LYS A 123 14.34 8.01 -52.45
N ARG A 124 13.43 7.07 -52.71
CA ARG A 124 13.27 6.44 -54.03
C ARG A 124 12.97 7.49 -55.12
N GLN A 125 12.07 8.44 -54.84
CA GLN A 125 11.76 9.51 -55.79
C GLN A 125 12.96 10.42 -56.08
N LEU A 126 13.79 10.72 -55.08
CA LEU A 126 15.01 11.50 -55.28
C LEU A 126 16.04 10.72 -56.09
N GLU A 127 16.21 9.41 -55.83
CA GLU A 127 17.08 8.54 -56.62
C GLU A 127 16.65 8.50 -58.09
N ASP A 128 15.35 8.37 -58.38
CA ASP A 128 14.81 8.41 -59.74
C ASP A 128 15.05 9.77 -60.43
N LYS A 129 14.88 10.89 -59.71
CA LYS A 129 15.21 12.24 -60.20
C LYS A 129 16.70 12.39 -60.50
N ILE A 130 17.57 11.85 -59.66
CA ILE A 130 19.02 11.83 -59.88
C ILE A 130 19.36 11.03 -61.14
N ILE A 131 18.81 9.81 -61.29
CA ILE A 131 19.04 8.95 -62.46
C ILE A 131 18.57 9.63 -63.74
N SER A 132 17.35 10.19 -63.74
CA SER A 132 16.81 10.91 -64.90
C SER A 132 17.64 12.14 -65.26
N PHE A 133 18.11 12.91 -64.27
CA PHE A 133 19.01 14.03 -64.47
C PHE A 133 20.34 13.58 -65.14
N TYR A 134 20.96 12.51 -64.64
CA TYR A 134 22.17 11.96 -65.24
C TYR A 134 21.95 11.47 -66.68
N LYS A 135 20.81 10.83 -66.98
CA LYS A 135 20.45 10.43 -68.35
C LYS A 135 20.31 11.64 -69.29
N MET A 136 19.60 12.68 -68.84
CA MET A 136 19.40 13.90 -69.63
C MET A 136 20.72 14.67 -69.87
N LYS A 137 21.58 14.73 -68.84
CA LYS A 137 22.93 15.29 -68.96
C LYS A 137 23.76 14.55 -70.01
N ALA A 138 23.82 13.22 -69.93
CA ALA A 138 24.54 12.39 -70.90
C ALA A 138 23.99 12.58 -72.33
N GLY A 139 22.67 12.60 -72.51
CA GLY A 139 22.05 12.88 -73.81
C GLY A 139 22.42 14.24 -74.38
N SER A 140 22.43 15.29 -73.54
CA SER A 140 22.82 16.64 -73.93
C SER A 140 24.30 16.75 -74.29
N GLU A 141 25.19 16.11 -73.53
CA GLU A 141 26.63 16.04 -73.83
C GLU A 141 26.90 15.31 -75.16
N ILE A 142 26.16 14.23 -75.46
CA ILE A 142 26.23 13.52 -76.75
C ILE A 142 25.82 14.43 -77.90
N LEU A 143 24.69 15.13 -77.79
CA LEU A 143 24.21 16.10 -78.79
C LEU A 143 25.23 17.23 -79.01
N GLN A 144 25.81 17.76 -77.93
CA GLN A 144 26.80 18.84 -78.01
C GLN A 144 28.11 18.36 -78.68
N THR A 145 28.54 17.13 -78.40
CA THR A 145 29.71 16.50 -79.04
C THR A 145 29.45 16.19 -80.52
N GLN A 146 28.23 15.78 -80.87
CA GLN A 146 27.81 15.55 -82.25
C GLN A 146 27.71 16.85 -83.06
N VAL A 147 27.23 17.95 -82.47
CA VAL A 147 27.25 19.28 -83.10
C VAL A 147 28.69 19.77 -83.31
N CYS A 148 29.58 19.58 -82.33
CA CYS A 148 30.98 20.00 -82.42
C CYS A 148 31.78 19.21 -83.48
N THR A 149 31.48 17.92 -83.65
CA THR A 149 32.06 17.09 -84.73
C THR A 149 31.48 17.41 -86.12
N ASN A 150 30.19 17.77 -86.21
CA ASN A 150 29.58 18.21 -87.47
C ASN A 150 30.11 19.57 -87.94
N ILE A 151 30.34 20.53 -87.03
CA ILE A 151 30.94 21.84 -87.38
C ILE A 151 32.39 21.69 -87.87
N LYS A 152 33.15 20.72 -87.34
CA LYS A 152 34.51 20.42 -87.85
C LYS A 152 34.48 19.84 -89.27
N LYS A 153 33.55 18.92 -89.58
CA LYS A 153 33.41 18.36 -90.93
C LYS A 153 32.97 19.38 -91.98
N ASP A 154 32.18 20.39 -91.59
CA ASP A 154 31.72 21.43 -92.51
C ASP A 154 32.81 22.50 -92.78
N LYS A 155 33.73 22.72 -91.83
CA LYS A 155 34.91 23.59 -92.02
C LYS A 155 35.97 22.96 -92.94
N ASP A 156 36.16 21.65 -92.92
CA ASP A 156 37.10 20.94 -93.81
C ASP A 156 36.58 20.79 -95.26
N ARG A 157 35.28 20.99 -95.51
CA ARG A 157 34.70 20.99 -96.86
C ARG A 157 34.81 22.32 -97.62
N LYS A 158 35.33 23.37 -96.97
CA LYS A 158 35.50 24.73 -97.52
C LYS A 158 36.96 25.13 -97.75
N LYS A 159 37.90 24.18 -97.78
CA LYS A 159 39.28 24.39 -98.22
C LYS A 159 39.55 23.67 -99.54
#